data_AF-A0A523ML97-F1
#
_entry.id   AF-A0A523ML97-F1
#
_cell.length_a   1.000
_cell.length_b   1.000
_cell.length_c   1.000
_cell.angle_alpha   90.00
_cell.angle_beta   90.00
_cell.angle_gamma   90.00
#
_symmetry.space_group_name_H-M   'P 1'
#
loop_
_entity.id
_entity.type
_entity.pdbx_description
1 polymer ?
#
loop_
_entity_poly.entity_id
_entity_poly.type
_entity_poly.pdbx_seq_one_letter_code
_entity_poly.pdbx_strand_id
1 'polypeptide(L)'
;FKLLVEVGQIVPLKTYDRNSKMALHRDTLRDIEQLLQTNYLYPKDFTISQVRDLLAATRKYVVPLMEHLDATGVTIRTGNVRRLREH
;
A
#
# COMPACT_ATOMS: atom_id res chain seq x y z
N PHE A 1 -7.28 8.34 -18.60
CA PHE A 1 -6.20 7.68 -17.82
C PHE A 1 -5.15 6.94 -18.67
N LYS A 2 -5.35 6.63 -19.96
CA LYS A 2 -4.39 5.87 -20.78
C LYS A 2 -2.99 6.50 -20.86
N LEU A 3 -2.89 7.80 -21.15
CA LEU A 3 -1.60 8.48 -21.36
C LEU A 3 -0.67 8.45 -20.11
N LEU A 4 -1.20 8.70 -18.91
CA LEU A 4 -0.38 8.76 -17.68
C LEU A 4 0.04 7.39 -17.13
N VAL A 5 -0.70 6.33 -17.50
CA VAL A 5 -0.30 4.94 -17.24
C VAL A 5 0.83 4.53 -18.18
N GLU A 6 0.82 5.05 -19.41
CA GLU A 6 1.80 4.75 -20.47
C GLU A 6 3.18 5.39 -20.20
N VAL A 7 3.22 6.56 -19.54
CA VAL A 7 4.46 7.18 -19.04
C VAL A 7 4.95 6.50 -17.74
N GLY A 8 4.20 5.53 -17.21
CA GLY A 8 4.56 4.79 -16.00
C GLY A 8 4.44 5.59 -14.70
N GLN A 9 3.82 6.78 -14.74
CA GLN A 9 3.72 7.70 -13.60
C GLN A 9 2.63 7.29 -12.61
N ILE A 10 1.57 6.60 -13.06
CA ILE A 10 0.43 6.23 -12.22
C ILE A 10 0.28 4.71 -12.17
N VAL A 11 0.26 4.17 -10.95
CA VAL A 11 0.04 2.76 -10.64
C VAL A 11 -1.42 2.57 -10.21
N PRO A 12 -2.25 1.82 -10.96
CA PRO A 12 -3.58 1.47 -10.51
C PRO A 12 -3.49 0.51 -9.31
N LEU A 13 -4.22 0.82 -8.25
CA LEU A 13 -4.26 -0.03 -7.06
C LEU A 13 -5.08 -1.29 -7.35
N LYS A 14 -4.61 -2.42 -6.80
CA LYS A 14 -5.30 -3.70 -6.86
C LYS A 14 -6.15 -3.80 -5.61
N THR A 15 -7.41 -3.41 -5.70
CA THR A 15 -8.37 -3.41 -4.59
C THR A 15 -9.29 -4.61 -4.67
N TYR A 16 -9.80 -5.07 -3.52
CA TYR A 16 -10.83 -6.12 -3.49
C TYR A 16 -12.21 -5.59 -3.92
N ASP A 17 -12.47 -4.31 -3.70
CA ASP A 17 -13.66 -3.62 -4.23
C ASP A 17 -13.49 -3.36 -5.73
N ARG A 18 -14.38 -3.94 -6.54
CA ARG A 18 -14.38 -3.81 -8.01
C ARG A 18 -14.80 -2.41 -8.48
N ASN A 19 -15.45 -1.61 -7.63
CA ASN A 19 -15.92 -0.26 -7.97
C ASN A 19 -14.92 0.85 -7.60
N SER A 20 -13.95 0.58 -6.73
CA SER A 20 -12.91 1.55 -6.36
C SER A 20 -11.77 1.58 -7.38
N LYS A 21 -11.90 2.39 -8.43
CA LYS A 21 -10.80 2.69 -9.36
C LYS A 21 -9.87 3.75 -8.74
N MET A 22 -9.02 3.33 -7.82
CA MET A 22 -7.98 4.19 -7.24
C MET A 22 -6.63 3.95 -7.91
N ALA A 23 -5.84 5.01 -8.04
CA ALA A 23 -4.48 4.92 -8.55
C ALA A 23 -3.60 5.93 -7.80
N LEU A 24 -2.33 5.58 -7.62
CA LEU A 24 -1.33 6.42 -6.97
C LEU A 24 -0.19 6.73 -7.93
N HIS A 25 0.52 7.82 -7.67
CA HIS A 25 1.77 8.08 -8.39
C HIS A 25 2.82 7.04 -8.00
N ARG A 26 3.66 6.60 -8.94
CA ARG A 26 4.71 5.60 -8.71
C ARG A 26 5.66 6.03 -7.59
N ASP A 27 6.09 7.29 -7.61
CA ASP A 27 7.02 7.81 -6.61
C ASP A 27 6.39 7.79 -5.22
N THR A 28 5.12 8.20 -5.11
CA THR A 28 4.38 8.12 -3.83
C THR A 28 4.28 6.68 -3.33
N LEU A 29 4.03 5.70 -4.20
CA LEU A 29 4.00 4.30 -3.80
C LEU A 29 5.36 3.85 -3.26
N ARG A 30 6.45 4.21 -3.96
CA ARG A 30 7.82 3.92 -3.55
C ARG A 30 8.18 4.55 -2.21
N ASP A 31 7.85 5.82 -2.02
CA ASP A 31 8.10 6.54 -0.77
C ASP A 31 7.37 5.89 0.40
N ILE A 32 6.13 5.44 0.17
CA ILE A 32 5.35 4.75 1.20
C ILE A 32 5.97 3.38 1.51
N GLU A 33 6.38 2.60 0.52
CA GLU A 33 7.06 1.32 0.74
C GLU A 33 8.34 1.51 1.59
N GLN A 34 9.15 2.52 1.27
CA GLN A 34 10.36 2.85 2.04
C GLN A 34 10.04 3.32 3.46
N LEU A 35 9.00 4.12 3.63
CA LEU A 35 8.55 4.57 4.94
C LEU A 35 8.08 3.39 5.80
N LEU A 36 7.34 2.44 5.22
CA LEU A 36 6.91 1.22 5.90
C LEU A 36 8.10 0.35 6.29
N GLN A 37 9.08 0.16 5.40
CA GLN A 37 10.32 -0.57 5.69
C GLN A 37 11.11 0.05 6.84
N THR A 38 11.17 1.38 6.90
CA THR A 38 11.91 2.11 7.95
C THR A 38 11.21 2.02 9.32
N ASN A 39 9.86 2.05 9.35
CA ASN A 39 9.09 2.04 10.60
C ASN A 39 8.75 0.63 11.11
N TYR A 40 8.66 -0.35 10.20
CA TYR A 40 8.24 -1.71 10.47
C TYR A 40 9.21 -2.72 9.85
N LEU A 41 10.42 -2.81 10.40
CA LEU A 41 11.40 -3.82 10.00
C LEU A 41 10.83 -5.23 10.18
N TYR A 42 11.10 -6.12 9.22
CA TYR A 42 10.75 -7.54 9.37
C TYR A 42 11.38 -8.13 10.64
N PRO A 43 10.68 -8.97 11.43
CA PRO A 43 9.32 -9.49 11.23
C PRO A 43 8.25 -8.74 12.06
N LYS A 44 8.33 -7.42 12.19
CA LYS A 44 7.39 -6.63 13.00
C LYS A 44 6.02 -6.54 12.33
N ASP A 45 4.99 -6.88 13.09
CA ASP A 45 3.59 -6.77 12.67
C ASP A 45 3.06 -5.35 12.90
N PHE A 46 2.14 -4.92 12.02
CA PHE A 46 1.47 -3.63 12.10
C PHE A 46 0.01 -3.71 11.63
N THR A 47 -0.82 -2.83 12.17
CA THR A 47 -2.24 -2.72 11.84
C THR A 47 -2.50 -1.64 10.78
N ILE A 48 -3.67 -1.69 10.14
CA ILE A 48 -4.11 -0.63 9.22
C ILE A 48 -4.18 0.72 9.93
N SER A 49 -4.62 0.76 11.19
CA SER A 49 -4.72 2.00 11.96
C SER A 49 -3.34 2.63 12.17
N GLN A 50 -2.31 1.83 12.46
CA GLN A 50 -0.94 2.33 12.60
C GLN A 50 -0.38 2.88 11.28
N VAL A 51 -0.67 2.24 10.14
CA VAL A 51 -0.28 2.78 8.82
C VAL A 51 -1.03 4.07 8.52
N ARG A 52 -2.32 4.13 8.85
CA ARG A 52 -3.14 5.34 8.69
C ARG A 52 -2.55 6.52 9.45
N ASP A 53 -2.18 6.28 10.71
CA ASP A 53 -1.63 7.31 11.58
C ASP A 53 -0.22 7.74 11.09
N LEU A 54 0.60 6.79 10.63
CA LEU A 54 1.91 7.06 10.03
C LEU A 54 1.83 7.90 8.75
N LEU A 55 0.86 7.63 7.89
CA LEU A 55 0.66 8.34 6.62
C LEU A 55 -0.17 9.62 6.78
N ALA A 56 -0.68 9.91 7.98
CA ALA A 56 -1.65 10.98 8.24
C ALA A 56 -2.81 11.00 7.21
N ALA A 57 -3.24 9.81 6.77
CA ALA A 57 -4.19 9.63 5.69
C ALA A 57 -5.51 9.03 6.19
N THR A 58 -6.56 9.05 5.38
CA THR A 58 -7.85 8.43 5.75
C THR A 58 -7.89 6.96 5.34
N ARG A 59 -8.72 6.16 6.04
CA ARG A 59 -8.93 4.73 5.71
C ARG A 59 -9.38 4.50 4.27
N LYS A 60 -10.06 5.47 3.66
CA LYS A 60 -10.48 5.45 2.25
C LYS A 60 -9.31 5.24 1.29
N TYR A 61 -8.12 5.73 1.63
CA TYR A 61 -6.91 5.60 0.79
C TYR A 61 -5.97 4.51 1.30
N VAL A 62 -5.84 4.39 2.62
CA VAL A 62 -4.92 3.44 3.25
C VAL A 62 -5.35 2.00 3.02
N VAL A 63 -6.66 1.69 3.09
CA VAL A 63 -7.14 0.32 2.89
C VAL A 63 -6.82 -0.17 1.46
N PRO A 64 -7.23 0.55 0.38
CA PRO A 64 -6.84 0.20 -0.99
C PRO A 64 -5.33 0.05 -1.22
N LEU A 65 -4.53 0.92 -0.61
CA LEU A 65 -3.07 0.83 -0.68
C LEU A 65 -2.57 -0.47 -0.05
N MET A 66 -3.02 -0.79 1.17
CA MET A 66 -2.60 -2.02 1.84
C MET A 66 -3.08 -3.28 1.12
N GLU A 67 -4.27 -3.25 0.52
CA GLU A 67 -4.75 -4.33 -0.35
C GLU A 67 -3.86 -4.51 -1.57
N HIS A 68 -3.41 -3.41 -2.17
CA HIS A 68 -2.46 -3.48 -3.28
C HIS A 68 -1.13 -4.09 -2.86
N LEU A 69 -0.57 -3.68 -1.71
CA LEU A 69 0.68 -4.25 -1.17
C LEU A 69 0.55 -5.74 -0.82
N ASP A 70 -0.61 -6.16 -0.31
CA ASP A 70 -0.92 -7.56 -0.07
C ASP A 70 -0.97 -8.34 -1.41
N ALA A 71 -1.63 -7.77 -2.43
CA ALA A 71 -1.81 -8.39 -3.74
C ALA A 71 -0.53 -8.41 -4.60
N THR A 72 0.41 -7.50 -4.38
CA THR A 72 1.73 -7.50 -5.01
C THR A 72 2.76 -8.32 -4.23
N GLY A 73 2.41 -8.77 -3.02
CA GLY A 73 3.27 -9.59 -2.18
C GLY A 73 4.38 -8.79 -1.50
N VAL A 74 4.20 -7.49 -1.29
CA VAL A 74 5.06 -6.66 -0.42
C VAL A 74 4.74 -6.92 1.04
N THR A 75 3.46 -7.07 1.38
CA THR A 75 2.98 -7.42 2.72
C THR A 75 2.27 -8.76 2.74
N ILE A 76 2.30 -9.42 3.89
CA ILE A 76 1.47 -10.59 4.19
C ILE A 76 0.49 -10.21 5.28
N ARG A 77 -0.80 -10.47 5.06
CA ARG A 77 -1.87 -10.27 6.04
C ARG A 77 -2.11 -11.54 6.84
N THR A 78 -2.08 -11.41 8.17
CA THR A 78 -2.43 -12.47 9.12
C THR A 78 -3.47 -11.94 10.10
N GLY A 79 -4.74 -12.28 9.88
CA GLY A 79 -5.85 -11.73 10.67
C GLY A 79 -5.95 -10.20 10.51
N ASN A 80 -5.80 -9.48 11.63
CA ASN A 80 -5.92 -8.01 11.69
C ASN A 80 -4.59 -7.25 11.51
N VAL A 81 -3.48 -7.98 11.43
CA VAL A 81 -2.14 -7.41 11.27
C VAL A 81 -1.55 -7.77 9.91
N ARG A 82 -0.54 -7.01 9.53
CA ARG A 82 0.31 -7.23 8.36
C ARG A 82 1.76 -7.19 8.76
N ARG A 83 2.57 -7.86 7.96
CA ARG A 83 4.02 -7.84 8.07
C ARG A 83 4.61 -7.60 6.68
N LEU A 84 5.74 -6.91 6.61
CA LEU A 84 6.53 -6.91 5.38
C LEU A 84 7.05 -8.32 5.09
N ARG A 85 7.28 -8.65 3.82
CA ARG A 85 8.04 -9.85 3.48
C ARG A 85 9.53 -9.65 3.72
N GLU A 86 10.19 -10.75 4.05
CA GLU A 86 11.65 -10.82 4.01
C GLU A 86 12.09 -10.67 2.54
N HIS A 87 13.00 -9.74 2.29
CA HIS A 87 13.62 -9.53 0.98
C HIS A 87 14.97 -10.24 0.93
#